data_AF-A0A1Z5JW38-F1
#
_entry.id   AF-A0A1Z5JW38-F1
#
_cell.length_a   1.000
_cell.length_b   1.000
_cell.length_c   1.000
_cell.angle_alpha   90.00
_cell.angle_beta   90.00
_cell.angle_gamma   90.00
#
_symmetry.space_group_name_H-M   'P 1'
#
loop_
_entity.id
_entity.type
_entity.pdbx_description
1 polymer ?
#
loop_
_entity_poly.entity_id
_entity_poly.type
_entity_poly.pdbx_seq_one_letter_code
_entity_poly.pdbx_strand_id
1 'polypeptide(L)'
;MGETVWHKIQYVYSTCLLIFSSVIVMALIFSENTKVAADVHPAFAFVLIWVALLWLSMVEGGQASLVGLPPIDRDLYKESHPITHQICEIAHKGDNLNRYLMGRQFMVLALVFTTNMCGGPLENADVLGLPSIVNKIFLDSGMAMFFMAAMIGQLAAQVNASRCMLDYINTHFMTFTLYVANAIEASGLLHASYLIQSIFGLLGSPTESFEPPRTGMTLVLHWARVAMSVGILAFAFAVTLSALFQGKTTMWESVPGFAAVILFFVFMSIVGMLEGMQIAFFAVAKMTPEERATRPWAKRTCDLLFGGSGRNLPGFMVGRQMCVTLCFFIVARVTTVKLEDGETNIFGVSNQLQEFFNTGLLGAIITTIVGSITWQLAASAFPLAFLSTPITYILLRICLLLEATGLCSGSWVIAKIHKAFAHFKFDEVYVGTAEERAAKKHKDGDYNVKPGHMYPGVPVMPPTTEYKFTLDEIDTLQAELKEHKEEIEERIRQLENQRLRLTSGARPEQKDTTDHV
;
A
#
# COMPACT_ATOMS: atom_id res chain seq x y z
N MET A 1 -4.27 -10.97 22.56
CA MET A 1 -3.97 -9.79 23.39
C MET A 1 -5.10 -9.62 24.39
N GLY A 2 -4.79 -9.53 25.69
CA GLY A 2 -5.73 -9.04 26.69
C GLY A 2 -6.09 -7.59 26.36
N GLU A 3 -7.06 -7.42 25.47
CA GLU A 3 -7.40 -6.14 24.85
C GLU A 3 -7.77 -5.16 25.95
N THR A 4 -6.93 -4.13 26.12
CA THR A 4 -7.20 -3.07 27.08
C THR A 4 -8.59 -2.50 26.80
N VAL A 5 -9.32 -2.12 27.84
CA VAL A 5 -10.67 -1.55 27.70
C VAL A 5 -10.66 -0.37 26.71
N TRP A 6 -9.55 0.38 26.68
CA TRP A 6 -9.27 1.43 25.69
C TRP A 6 -9.26 0.92 24.24
N HIS A 7 -8.50 -0.14 23.91
CA HIS A 7 -8.49 -0.70 22.54
C HIS A 7 -9.88 -1.20 22.13
N LYS A 8 -10.65 -1.81 23.04
CA LYS A 8 -12.03 -2.24 22.74
C LYS A 8 -12.94 -1.05 22.42
N ILE A 9 -12.85 0.03 23.19
CA ILE A 9 -13.57 1.29 22.92
C ILE A 9 -13.17 1.85 21.56
N GLN A 10 -11.87 1.87 21.23
CA GLN A 10 -11.36 2.35 19.94
C GLN A 10 -11.90 1.52 18.76
N TYR A 11 -11.89 0.19 18.85
CA TYR A 11 -12.47 -0.68 17.83
C TYR A 11 -13.97 -0.45 17.65
N VAL A 12 -14.74 -0.31 18.74
CA VAL A 12 -16.18 -0.05 18.67
C VAL A 12 -16.47 1.30 18.01
N TYR A 13 -15.93 2.40 18.54
CA TYR A 13 -16.30 3.73 18.03
C TYR A 13 -15.82 3.93 16.58
N SER A 14 -14.62 3.44 16.23
CA SER A 14 -14.09 3.58 14.87
C SER A 14 -14.83 2.68 13.87
N THR A 15 -15.34 1.53 14.30
CA THR A 15 -16.23 0.72 13.46
C THR A 15 -17.58 1.41 13.26
N CYS A 16 -18.15 2.03 14.30
CA CYS A 16 -19.36 2.87 14.15
C CYS A 16 -19.12 4.05 13.20
N LEU A 17 -17.95 4.71 13.29
CA LEU A 17 -17.53 5.80 12.41
C LEU A 17 -17.40 5.34 10.94
N LEU A 18 -16.85 4.15 10.72
CA LEU A 18 -16.76 3.53 9.39
C LEU A 18 -18.13 3.18 8.82
N ILE A 19 -19.01 2.56 9.61
CA ILE A 19 -20.38 2.23 9.20
C ILE A 19 -21.14 3.51 8.84
N PHE A 20 -21.09 4.53 9.70
CA PHE A 20 -21.70 5.83 9.46
C PHE A 20 -21.18 6.50 8.18
N SER A 21 -19.85 6.53 8.00
CA SER A 21 -19.22 7.08 6.80
C SER A 21 -19.63 6.33 5.53
N SER A 22 -19.69 4.99 5.59
CA SER A 22 -20.11 4.15 4.48
C SER A 22 -21.59 4.38 4.13
N VAL A 23 -22.46 4.49 5.14
CA VAL A 23 -23.88 4.81 4.94
C VAL A 23 -24.06 6.18 4.29
N ILE A 24 -23.31 7.20 4.70
CA ILE A 24 -23.31 8.52 4.03
C ILE A 24 -22.89 8.38 2.57
N VAL A 25 -21.76 7.73 2.27
CA VAL A 25 -21.26 7.60 0.89
C VAL A 25 -22.24 6.82 0.01
N MET A 26 -22.84 5.74 0.50
CA MET A 26 -23.89 5.02 -0.22
C MET A 26 -25.13 5.90 -0.43
N ALA A 27 -25.54 6.67 0.57
CA ALA A 27 -26.69 7.56 0.46
C ALA A 27 -26.45 8.67 -0.58
N LEU A 28 -25.25 9.26 -0.65
CA LEU A 28 -24.88 10.23 -1.69
C LEU A 28 -25.00 9.63 -3.09
N ILE A 29 -24.52 8.39 -3.28
CA ILE A 29 -24.60 7.68 -4.56
C ILE A 29 -26.07 7.48 -4.97
N PHE A 30 -26.90 6.96 -4.06
CA PHE A 30 -28.31 6.68 -4.35
C PHE A 30 -29.21 7.92 -4.36
N SER A 31 -28.73 9.08 -3.91
CA SER A 31 -29.39 10.38 -4.06
C SER A 31 -28.83 11.22 -5.21
N GLU A 32 -28.03 10.63 -6.11
CA GLU A 32 -27.41 11.30 -7.27
C GLU A 32 -26.53 12.52 -6.90
N ASN A 33 -26.07 12.58 -5.66
CA ASN A 33 -25.24 13.66 -5.12
C ASN A 33 -23.73 13.41 -5.31
N THR A 34 -23.34 12.55 -6.25
CA THR A 34 -21.95 12.27 -6.64
C THR A 34 -21.80 12.33 -8.16
N LYS A 35 -20.60 12.66 -8.65
CA LYS A 35 -20.39 12.94 -10.08
C LYS A 35 -20.80 11.77 -10.98
N VAL A 36 -20.35 10.54 -10.71
CA VAL A 36 -20.70 9.38 -11.56
C VAL A 36 -22.17 8.96 -11.40
N ALA A 37 -22.79 9.21 -10.25
CA ALA A 37 -24.21 8.93 -10.06
C ALA A 37 -25.09 9.89 -10.87
N ALA A 38 -24.78 11.19 -10.87
CA ALA A 38 -25.47 12.23 -11.63
C ALA A 38 -25.22 12.13 -13.15
N ASP A 39 -23.96 11.92 -13.57
CA ASP A 39 -23.58 11.92 -14.99
C ASP A 39 -23.96 10.61 -15.72
N VAL A 40 -24.08 9.48 -14.99
CA VAL A 40 -24.25 8.14 -15.58
C VAL A 40 -25.41 7.37 -14.94
N HIS A 41 -25.22 6.83 -13.72
CA HIS A 41 -26.25 6.08 -12.99
C HIS A 41 -25.78 5.71 -11.57
N PRO A 42 -26.63 5.84 -10.52
CA PRO A 42 -26.30 5.43 -9.14
C PRO A 42 -25.79 4.00 -9.00
N ALA A 43 -26.45 3.03 -9.65
CA ALA A 43 -26.03 1.63 -9.56
C ALA A 43 -24.65 1.37 -10.22
N PHE A 44 -24.28 2.16 -11.24
CA PHE A 44 -22.95 2.05 -11.86
C PHE A 44 -21.88 2.63 -10.93
N ALA A 45 -22.12 3.81 -10.34
CA ALA A 45 -21.26 4.40 -9.32
C ALA A 45 -21.07 3.46 -8.11
N PHE A 46 -22.14 2.79 -7.66
CA PHE A 46 -22.10 1.79 -6.59
C PHE A 46 -21.21 0.58 -6.94
N VAL A 47 -21.37 -0.03 -8.12
CA VAL A 47 -20.51 -1.16 -8.51
C VAL A 47 -19.06 -0.70 -8.67
N LEU A 48 -18.84 0.46 -9.30
CA LEU A 48 -17.52 0.99 -9.59
C LEU A 48 -16.73 1.35 -8.32
N ILE A 49 -17.37 1.94 -7.29
CA ILE A 49 -16.69 2.26 -6.03
C ILE A 49 -16.25 1.00 -5.28
N TRP A 50 -17.08 -0.04 -5.21
CA TRP A 50 -16.71 -1.29 -4.53
C TRP A 50 -15.62 -2.06 -5.28
N VAL A 51 -15.68 -2.12 -6.61
CA VAL A 51 -14.60 -2.70 -7.43
C VAL A 51 -13.29 -1.93 -7.24
N ALA A 52 -13.34 -0.59 -7.24
CA ALA A 52 -12.14 0.23 -7.04
C ALA A 52 -11.55 0.09 -5.63
N LEU A 53 -12.38 -0.02 -4.58
CA LEU A 53 -11.93 -0.27 -3.20
C LEU A 53 -11.32 -1.67 -3.02
N LEU A 54 -11.90 -2.70 -3.63
CA LEU A 54 -11.33 -4.06 -3.62
C LEU A 54 -10.00 -4.11 -4.35
N TRP A 55 -9.85 -3.39 -5.47
CA TRP A 55 -8.58 -3.32 -6.18
C TRP A 55 -7.53 -2.50 -5.43
N LEU A 56 -7.93 -1.39 -4.80
CA LEU A 56 -7.05 -0.60 -3.95
C LEU A 56 -6.51 -1.42 -2.77
N SER A 57 -7.36 -2.27 -2.19
CA SER A 57 -6.99 -3.23 -1.13
C SER A 57 -5.88 -4.16 -1.61
N MET A 58 -6.05 -4.78 -2.79
CA MET A 58 -5.04 -5.65 -3.40
C MET A 58 -3.74 -4.90 -3.76
N VAL A 59 -3.80 -3.65 -4.23
CA VAL A 59 -2.62 -2.84 -4.56
C VAL A 59 -1.81 -2.46 -3.30
N GLU A 60 -2.48 -2.16 -2.19
CA GLU A 60 -1.81 -1.77 -0.94
C GLU A 60 -1.29 -2.96 -0.13
N GLY A 61 -2.11 -4.02 0.03
CA GLY A 61 -1.65 -5.26 0.64
C GLY A 61 -0.59 -5.97 -0.22
N GLY A 62 -0.77 -5.96 -1.54
CA GLY A 62 0.20 -6.49 -2.50
C GLY A 62 1.57 -5.81 -2.44
N GLN A 63 1.63 -4.48 -2.19
CA GLN A 63 2.91 -3.83 -1.89
C GLN A 63 3.54 -4.40 -0.62
N ALA A 64 2.80 -4.43 0.50
CA ALA A 64 3.33 -4.87 1.79
C ALA A 64 3.92 -6.28 1.70
N SER A 65 3.24 -7.21 1.04
CA SER A 65 3.76 -8.56 0.78
C SER A 65 4.96 -8.57 -0.18
N LEU A 66 4.89 -7.90 -1.33
CA LEU A 66 5.99 -7.95 -2.32
C LEU A 66 7.27 -7.26 -1.86
N VAL A 67 7.17 -6.29 -0.95
CA VAL A 67 8.32 -5.64 -0.30
C VAL A 67 8.79 -6.44 0.92
N GLY A 68 7.91 -7.14 1.64
CA GLY A 68 8.25 -7.88 2.87
C GLY A 68 8.69 -9.35 2.70
N LEU A 69 8.28 -10.01 1.62
CA LEU A 69 8.64 -11.40 1.28
C LEU A 69 10.03 -11.68 0.67
N PRO A 70 10.74 -10.76 -0.03
CA PRO A 70 12.03 -11.05 -0.66
C PRO A 70 13.08 -11.74 0.24
N PRO A 71 13.15 -11.47 1.56
CA PRO A 71 14.10 -12.11 2.45
C PRO A 71 13.80 -13.57 2.82
N ILE A 72 12.63 -14.12 2.47
CA ILE A 72 12.27 -15.51 2.78
C ILE A 72 12.64 -16.41 1.60
N ASP A 73 13.38 -17.50 1.85
CA ASP A 73 13.67 -18.50 0.82
C ASP A 73 12.37 -19.00 0.14
N ARG A 74 12.31 -18.90 -1.19
CA ARG A 74 11.10 -19.15 -1.97
C ARG A 74 10.72 -20.63 -2.00
N ASP A 75 11.71 -21.52 -1.94
CA ASP A 75 11.43 -22.96 -1.95
C ASP A 75 10.65 -23.42 -0.70
N LEU A 76 10.71 -22.67 0.41
CA LEU A 76 9.96 -22.98 1.65
C LEU A 76 8.43 -22.87 1.51
N TYR A 77 7.93 -22.04 0.61
CA TYR A 77 6.49 -21.82 0.41
C TYR A 77 6.01 -22.18 -1.01
N LYS A 78 6.85 -22.83 -1.80
CA LYS A 78 6.56 -23.22 -3.19
C LYS A 78 5.42 -24.21 -3.33
N GLU A 79 5.36 -25.20 -2.44
CA GLU A 79 4.31 -26.22 -2.44
C GLU A 79 3.01 -25.73 -1.79
N SER A 80 3.10 -24.88 -0.76
CA SER A 80 1.95 -24.34 -0.04
C SER A 80 1.30 -23.15 -0.75
N HIS A 81 2.09 -22.28 -1.36
CA HIS A 81 1.66 -21.04 -2.00
C HIS A 81 2.25 -20.89 -3.42
N PRO A 82 1.85 -21.75 -4.38
CA PRO A 82 2.44 -21.76 -5.73
C PRO A 82 2.19 -20.46 -6.51
N ILE A 83 1.06 -19.76 -6.26
CA ILE A 83 0.77 -18.47 -6.90
C ILE A 83 1.68 -17.40 -6.31
N THR A 84 1.84 -17.34 -4.98
CA THR A 84 2.78 -16.42 -4.31
C THR A 84 4.21 -16.64 -4.79
N HIS A 85 4.66 -17.90 -4.89
CA HIS A 85 5.97 -18.25 -5.46
C HIS A 85 6.15 -17.67 -6.87
N GLN A 86 5.19 -17.91 -7.78
CA GLN A 86 5.23 -17.39 -9.15
C GLN A 86 5.25 -15.84 -9.18
N ILE A 87 4.44 -15.17 -8.35
CA ILE A 87 4.40 -13.71 -8.29
C ILE A 87 5.76 -13.17 -7.79
N CYS A 88 6.34 -13.77 -6.74
CA CYS A 88 7.65 -13.37 -6.22
C CYS A 88 8.79 -13.66 -7.21
N GLU A 89 8.77 -14.78 -7.94
CA GLU A 89 9.73 -15.05 -9.03
C GLU A 89 9.70 -13.97 -10.12
N ILE A 90 8.52 -13.45 -10.47
CA ILE A 90 8.37 -12.39 -11.47
C ILE A 90 8.78 -11.04 -10.86
N ALA A 91 8.22 -10.68 -9.71
CA ALA A 91 8.37 -9.35 -9.10
C ALA A 91 9.79 -9.09 -8.58
N HIS A 92 10.53 -10.11 -8.15
CA HIS A 92 11.88 -9.95 -7.59
C HIS A 92 13.00 -10.29 -8.59
N LYS A 93 12.69 -10.51 -9.87
CA LYS A 93 13.67 -10.76 -10.92
C LYS A 93 14.23 -9.44 -11.46
N GLY A 94 15.53 -9.21 -11.27
CA GLY A 94 16.18 -7.97 -11.69
C GLY A 94 15.51 -6.75 -11.06
N ASP A 95 15.27 -5.72 -11.87
CA ASP A 95 14.73 -4.44 -11.39
C ASP A 95 13.18 -4.43 -11.31
N ASN A 96 12.51 -5.59 -11.44
CA ASN A 96 11.05 -5.69 -11.53
C ASN A 96 10.29 -5.18 -10.29
N LEU A 97 10.89 -5.21 -9.09
CA LEU A 97 10.22 -4.69 -7.89
C LEU A 97 10.09 -3.17 -7.99
N ASN A 98 11.14 -2.49 -8.45
CA ASN A 98 11.11 -1.04 -8.70
C ASN A 98 10.13 -0.67 -9.83
N ARG A 99 9.98 -1.53 -10.85
CA ARG A 99 8.96 -1.39 -11.91
C ARG A 99 7.54 -1.49 -11.36
N TYR A 100 7.27 -2.54 -10.57
CA TYR A 100 5.98 -2.74 -9.90
C TYR A 100 5.64 -1.56 -8.98
N LEU A 101 6.58 -1.11 -8.14
CA LEU A 101 6.38 0.02 -7.23
C LEU A 101 6.03 1.32 -7.98
N MET A 102 6.65 1.57 -9.12
CA MET A 102 6.29 2.74 -9.95
C MET A 102 4.92 2.57 -10.61
N GLY A 103 4.68 1.43 -11.27
CA GLY A 103 3.42 1.16 -11.97
C GLY A 103 2.20 1.14 -11.05
N ARG A 104 2.32 0.54 -9.86
CA ARG A 104 1.24 0.48 -8.87
C ARG A 104 0.86 1.87 -8.37
N GLN A 105 1.78 2.82 -8.27
CA GLN A 105 1.49 4.12 -7.65
C GLN A 105 0.55 4.96 -8.54
N PHE A 106 0.63 4.80 -9.87
CA PHE A 106 -0.39 5.34 -10.78
C PHE A 106 -1.72 4.59 -10.67
N MET A 107 -1.72 3.28 -10.38
CA MET A 107 -2.97 2.56 -10.06
C MET A 107 -3.62 3.10 -8.79
N VAL A 108 -2.85 3.34 -7.72
CA VAL A 108 -3.34 3.99 -6.49
C VAL A 108 -3.97 5.34 -6.82
N LEU A 109 -3.29 6.18 -7.61
CA LEU A 109 -3.84 7.46 -8.08
C LEU A 109 -5.17 7.28 -8.84
N ALA A 110 -5.21 6.41 -9.85
CA ALA A 110 -6.40 6.19 -10.68
C ALA A 110 -7.58 5.62 -9.87
N LEU A 111 -7.32 4.69 -8.95
CA LEU A 111 -8.32 4.10 -8.07
C LEU A 111 -8.85 5.11 -7.05
N VAL A 112 -7.98 5.89 -6.41
CA VAL A 112 -8.39 6.97 -5.50
C VAL A 112 -9.25 8.01 -6.25
N PHE A 113 -8.82 8.45 -7.43
CA PHE A 113 -9.60 9.38 -8.25
C PHE A 113 -10.97 8.80 -8.64
N THR A 114 -11.02 7.53 -9.05
CA THR A 114 -12.26 6.81 -9.38
C THR A 114 -13.20 6.72 -8.17
N THR A 115 -12.69 6.31 -7.00
CA THR A 115 -13.51 6.24 -5.78
C THR A 115 -14.04 7.60 -5.37
N ASN A 116 -13.25 8.67 -5.51
CA ASN A 116 -13.69 10.03 -5.20
C ASN A 116 -14.73 10.55 -6.20
N MET A 117 -14.63 10.22 -7.49
CA MET A 117 -15.68 10.55 -8.46
C MET A 117 -17.00 9.78 -8.22
N CYS A 118 -16.93 8.57 -7.65
CA CYS A 118 -18.10 7.76 -7.36
C CYS A 118 -18.76 8.12 -6.02
N GLY A 119 -17.99 8.39 -4.97
CA GLY A 119 -18.48 8.57 -3.59
C GLY A 119 -18.25 9.94 -2.96
N GLY A 120 -17.51 10.83 -3.62
CA GLY A 120 -17.31 12.22 -3.19
C GLY A 120 -18.56 13.08 -3.47
N PRO A 121 -18.96 13.95 -2.53
CA PRO A 121 -20.13 14.80 -2.70
C PRO A 121 -19.93 15.89 -3.75
N LEU A 122 -21.01 16.26 -4.43
CA LEU A 122 -21.10 17.49 -5.23
C LEU A 122 -21.17 18.74 -4.32
N GLU A 123 -20.91 19.93 -4.89
CA GLU A 123 -20.98 21.19 -4.12
C GLU A 123 -22.39 21.39 -3.53
N ASN A 124 -22.47 21.63 -2.21
CA ASN A 124 -23.70 21.78 -1.43
C ASN A 124 -24.61 20.52 -1.36
N ALA A 125 -24.06 19.32 -1.58
CA ALA A 125 -24.79 18.08 -1.36
C ALA A 125 -25.33 17.96 0.08
N ASP A 126 -26.59 17.59 0.23
CA ASP A 126 -27.23 17.22 1.50
C ASP A 126 -27.82 15.82 1.39
N VAL A 127 -27.75 15.05 2.48
CA VAL A 127 -28.16 13.66 2.49
C VAL A 127 -28.65 13.24 3.88
N LEU A 128 -29.66 12.36 3.92
CA LEU A 128 -30.27 11.81 5.14
C LEU A 128 -30.83 12.86 6.13
N GLY A 129 -30.94 14.14 5.74
CA GLY A 129 -31.41 15.24 6.61
C GLY A 129 -30.49 15.50 7.80
N LEU A 130 -29.17 15.33 7.60
CA LEU A 130 -28.19 15.47 8.67
C LEU A 130 -28.01 16.94 9.11
N PRO A 131 -27.69 17.21 10.40
CA PRO A 131 -27.41 18.56 10.86
C PRO A 131 -26.24 19.19 10.08
N SER A 132 -26.30 20.49 9.78
CA SER A 132 -25.30 21.17 8.94
C SER A 132 -23.86 21.07 9.45
N ILE A 133 -23.65 20.86 10.75
CA ILE A 133 -22.34 20.61 11.36
C ILE A 133 -21.79 19.24 10.93
N VAL A 134 -22.65 18.22 10.85
CA VAL A 134 -22.29 16.87 10.41
C VAL A 134 -21.95 16.88 8.92
N ASN A 135 -22.75 17.55 8.08
CA ASN A 135 -22.44 17.73 6.65
C ASN A 135 -21.08 18.41 6.46
N LYS A 136 -20.82 19.52 7.16
CA LYS A 136 -19.50 20.19 7.13
C LYS A 136 -18.33 19.31 7.55
N ILE A 137 -18.53 18.43 8.53
CA ILE A 137 -17.47 17.55 9.05
C ILE A 137 -17.25 16.31 8.17
N PHE A 138 -18.27 15.78 7.50
CA PHE A 138 -18.20 14.50 6.77
C PHE A 138 -18.30 14.61 5.24
N LEU A 139 -19.09 15.55 4.73
CA LEU A 139 -19.29 15.82 3.30
C LEU A 139 -18.27 16.84 2.79
N ASP A 140 -18.38 18.10 3.22
CA ASP A 140 -17.58 19.24 2.69
C ASP A 140 -16.06 19.07 2.87
N SER A 141 -15.67 18.26 3.85
CA SER A 141 -14.29 17.89 4.17
C SER A 141 -13.77 16.67 3.41
N GLY A 142 -14.65 15.88 2.79
CA GLY A 142 -14.36 14.55 2.23
C GLY A 142 -14.12 13.45 3.28
N MET A 143 -14.28 13.70 4.58
CA MET A 143 -13.90 12.76 5.64
C MET A 143 -14.68 11.43 5.61
N ALA A 144 -15.94 11.42 5.17
CA ALA A 144 -16.70 10.17 5.02
C ALA A 144 -16.07 9.25 3.95
N MET A 145 -15.74 9.82 2.79
CA MET A 145 -15.06 9.08 1.71
C MET A 145 -13.65 8.65 2.15
N PHE A 146 -12.92 9.50 2.89
CA PHE A 146 -11.63 9.12 3.47
C PHE A 146 -11.75 7.91 4.41
N PHE A 147 -12.62 7.94 5.43
CA PHE A 147 -12.73 6.82 6.37
C PHE A 147 -13.12 5.52 5.66
N MET A 148 -14.08 5.58 4.73
CA MET A 148 -14.45 4.43 3.91
C MET A 148 -13.26 3.89 3.09
N ALA A 149 -12.61 4.75 2.31
CA ALA A 149 -11.52 4.34 1.41
C ALA A 149 -10.27 3.87 2.15
N ALA A 150 -9.85 4.59 3.20
CA ALA A 150 -8.67 4.24 3.96
C ALA A 150 -8.90 2.96 4.77
N MET A 151 -10.02 2.82 5.48
CA MET A 151 -10.19 1.69 6.39
C MET A 151 -10.51 0.37 5.67
N ILE A 152 -11.34 0.41 4.61
CA ILE A 152 -11.70 -0.78 3.82
C ILE A 152 -10.68 -1.04 2.71
N GLY A 153 -10.34 0.00 1.94
CA GLY A 153 -9.56 -0.12 0.71
C GLY A 153 -8.04 -0.07 0.89
N GLN A 154 -7.49 0.21 2.07
CA GLN A 154 -6.03 0.34 2.25
C GLN A 154 -5.55 -0.30 3.56
N LEU A 155 -6.03 0.18 4.71
CA LEU A 155 -5.50 -0.16 6.02
C LEU A 155 -5.80 -1.60 6.43
N ALA A 156 -7.01 -2.12 6.19
CA ALA A 156 -7.31 -3.52 6.49
C ALA A 156 -6.44 -4.49 5.67
N ALA A 157 -6.13 -4.13 4.42
CA ALA A 157 -5.21 -4.87 3.57
C ALA A 157 -3.78 -4.84 4.12
N GLN A 158 -3.26 -3.66 4.42
CA GLN A 158 -1.93 -3.44 4.98
C GLN A 158 -1.74 -4.15 6.33
N VAL A 159 -2.77 -4.17 7.20
CA VAL A 159 -2.73 -4.90 8.48
C VAL A 159 -2.61 -6.41 8.24
N ASN A 160 -3.44 -7.02 7.38
CA ASN A 160 -3.34 -8.46 7.10
C ASN A 160 -2.02 -8.81 6.39
N ALA A 161 -1.67 -8.07 5.33
CA ALA A 161 -0.43 -8.25 4.59
C ALA A 161 0.84 -7.92 5.39
N SER A 162 0.75 -7.34 6.59
CA SER A 162 1.92 -7.14 7.47
C SER A 162 2.33 -8.40 8.25
N ARG A 163 1.45 -9.42 8.34
CA ARG A 163 1.67 -10.66 9.12
C ARG A 163 1.26 -11.96 8.40
N CYS A 164 0.49 -11.88 7.33
CA CYS A 164 -0.02 -13.00 6.53
C CYS A 164 0.33 -12.75 5.06
N MET A 165 1.58 -12.36 4.78
CA MET A 165 2.04 -11.94 3.46
C MET A 165 1.82 -13.03 2.40
N LEU A 166 2.15 -14.28 2.73
CA LEU A 166 2.12 -15.42 1.84
C LEU A 166 0.70 -15.72 1.36
N ASP A 167 -0.24 -15.85 2.31
CA ASP A 167 -1.66 -16.08 2.05
C ASP A 167 -2.29 -14.91 1.28
N TYR A 168 -2.01 -13.67 1.69
CA TYR A 168 -2.67 -12.48 1.13
C TYR A 168 -2.45 -12.32 -0.38
N ILE A 169 -1.26 -12.65 -0.89
CA ILE A 169 -0.95 -12.57 -2.33
C ILE A 169 -1.09 -13.88 -3.10
N ASN A 170 -1.54 -14.98 -2.48
CA ASN A 170 -1.71 -16.28 -3.12
C ASN A 170 -2.97 -16.34 -4.02
N THR A 171 -3.19 -15.30 -4.84
CA THR A 171 -4.41 -15.09 -5.61
C THR A 171 -4.11 -14.66 -7.04
N HIS A 172 -4.91 -15.13 -8.00
CA HIS A 172 -4.81 -14.65 -9.39
C HIS A 172 -5.16 -13.16 -9.53
N PHE A 173 -5.90 -12.56 -8.59
CA PHE A 173 -6.16 -11.13 -8.59
C PHE A 173 -4.89 -10.31 -8.30
N MET A 174 -3.98 -10.83 -7.46
CA MET A 174 -2.66 -10.23 -7.29
C MET A 174 -1.79 -10.42 -8.54
N THR A 175 -1.84 -11.59 -9.19
CA THR A 175 -1.16 -11.82 -10.47
C THR A 175 -1.61 -10.81 -11.54
N PHE A 176 -2.92 -10.60 -11.68
CA PHE A 176 -3.49 -9.56 -12.56
C PHE A 176 -2.99 -8.16 -12.20
N THR A 177 -3.03 -7.81 -10.90
CA THR A 177 -2.57 -6.50 -10.40
C THR A 177 -1.09 -6.25 -10.70
N LEU A 178 -0.22 -7.25 -10.57
CA LEU A 178 1.20 -7.18 -10.96
C LEU A 178 1.36 -6.92 -12.46
N TYR A 179 0.61 -7.61 -13.32
CA TYR A 179 0.68 -7.38 -14.77
C TYR A 179 0.16 -6.00 -15.18
N VAL A 180 -0.92 -5.50 -14.57
CA VAL A 180 -1.43 -4.14 -14.83
C VAL A 180 -0.43 -3.09 -14.37
N ALA A 181 0.20 -3.24 -13.20
CA ALA A 181 1.27 -2.35 -12.75
C ALA A 181 2.44 -2.34 -13.76
N ASN A 182 2.90 -3.51 -14.23
CA ASN A 182 3.98 -3.60 -15.22
C ASN A 182 3.58 -3.00 -16.58
N ALA A 183 2.33 -3.11 -17.00
CA ALA A 183 1.83 -2.47 -18.23
C ALA A 183 1.80 -0.93 -18.11
N ILE A 184 1.43 -0.41 -16.93
CA ILE A 184 1.44 1.03 -16.63
C ILE A 184 2.87 1.55 -16.53
N GLU A 185 3.80 0.80 -15.94
CA GLU A 185 5.24 1.10 -15.96
C GLU A 185 5.73 1.24 -17.41
N ALA A 186 5.39 0.28 -18.26
CA ALA A 186 5.78 0.26 -19.67
C ALA A 186 5.22 1.44 -20.50
N SER A 187 4.18 2.15 -20.02
CA SER A 187 3.70 3.38 -20.66
C SER A 187 4.72 4.52 -20.65
N GLY A 188 5.62 4.54 -19.65
CA GLY A 188 6.60 5.60 -19.47
C GLY A 188 6.11 6.85 -18.72
N LEU A 189 4.82 6.96 -18.37
CA LEU A 189 4.22 8.17 -17.79
C LEU A 189 4.94 8.70 -16.53
N LEU A 190 5.53 7.81 -15.74
CA LEU A 190 6.17 8.13 -14.45
C LEU A 190 7.72 8.11 -14.50
N HIS A 191 8.33 7.88 -15.68
CA HIS A 191 9.78 7.67 -15.83
C HIS A 191 10.67 8.85 -15.38
N ALA A 192 10.11 10.04 -15.15
CA ALA A 192 10.81 11.15 -14.50
C ALA A 192 11.36 10.76 -13.11
N SER A 193 10.72 9.83 -12.39
CA SER A 193 11.21 9.35 -11.10
C SER A 193 12.54 8.59 -11.20
N TYR A 194 12.78 7.84 -12.29
CA TYR A 194 14.06 7.17 -12.53
C TYR A 194 15.20 8.16 -12.82
N LEU A 195 14.90 9.28 -13.48
CA LEU A 195 15.88 10.36 -13.64
C LEU A 195 16.24 10.98 -12.29
N ILE A 196 15.25 11.26 -11.44
CA ILE A 196 15.48 11.81 -10.10
C ILE A 196 16.25 10.80 -9.22
N GLN A 197 15.91 9.51 -9.27
CA GLN A 197 16.65 8.44 -8.60
C GLN A 197 18.12 8.39 -9.07
N SER A 198 18.36 8.53 -10.37
CA SER A 198 19.71 8.57 -10.95
C SER A 198 20.51 9.78 -10.44
N ILE A 199 19.87 10.94 -10.32
CA ILE A 199 20.48 12.16 -9.74
C ILE A 199 20.84 11.93 -8.26
N PHE A 200 19.96 11.32 -7.46
CA PHE A 200 20.30 10.95 -6.07
C PHE A 200 21.46 9.93 -6.01
N GLY A 201 21.53 8.98 -6.94
CA GLY A 201 22.64 8.05 -7.07
C GLY A 201 23.99 8.73 -7.36
N LEU A 202 23.99 9.78 -8.19
CA LEU A 202 25.18 10.59 -8.48
C LEU A 202 25.63 11.46 -7.29
N LEU A 203 24.70 11.88 -6.42
CA LEU A 203 24.98 12.74 -5.26
C LEU A 203 25.34 11.97 -3.98
N GLY A 204 25.02 10.67 -3.91
CA GLY A 204 25.25 9.82 -2.73
C GLY A 204 26.13 8.63 -3.05
N SER A 205 25.51 7.54 -3.52
CA SER A 205 26.20 6.32 -3.95
C SER A 205 25.57 5.80 -5.25
N PRO A 206 26.35 5.37 -6.25
CA PRO A 206 25.83 5.03 -7.57
C PRO A 206 24.84 3.86 -7.49
N THR A 207 23.65 4.04 -8.03
CA THR A 207 22.63 2.98 -8.08
C THR A 207 23.04 1.90 -9.09
N GLU A 208 23.50 0.74 -8.62
CA GLU A 208 23.72 -0.42 -9.49
C GLU A 208 22.38 -0.96 -10.00
N SER A 209 22.35 -1.54 -11.20
CA SER A 209 21.22 -2.30 -11.76
C SER A 209 21.56 -3.78 -11.79
N PHE A 210 20.60 -4.68 -11.58
CA PHE A 210 20.82 -6.12 -11.79
C PHE A 210 20.65 -6.53 -13.26
N GLU A 211 20.26 -5.59 -14.11
CA GLU A 211 20.13 -5.80 -15.55
C GLU A 211 21.39 -5.33 -16.30
N PRO A 212 21.72 -5.96 -17.44
CA PRO A 212 22.79 -5.46 -18.30
C PRO A 212 22.46 -4.04 -18.78
N PRO A 213 23.49 -3.18 -19.02
CA PRO A 213 23.29 -1.82 -19.46
C PRO A 213 22.45 -1.78 -20.75
N ARG A 214 21.45 -0.88 -20.77
CA ARG A 214 20.52 -0.73 -21.90
C ARG A 214 21.29 -0.29 -23.15
N THR A 215 21.14 -1.04 -24.24
CA THR A 215 21.82 -0.78 -25.52
C THR A 215 20.82 -0.60 -26.67
N GLY A 216 21.26 0.02 -27.76
CA GLY A 216 20.49 0.18 -29.00
C GLY A 216 19.13 0.84 -28.80
N MET A 217 18.10 0.28 -29.43
CA MET A 217 16.73 0.81 -29.40
C MET A 217 16.14 0.88 -27.98
N THR A 218 16.48 -0.09 -27.10
CA THR A 218 15.98 -0.12 -25.72
C THR A 218 16.45 1.09 -24.90
N LEU A 219 17.68 1.58 -25.16
CA LEU A 219 18.20 2.79 -24.54
C LEU A 219 17.44 4.03 -25.03
N VAL A 220 17.21 4.13 -26.35
CA VAL A 220 16.49 5.26 -26.96
C VAL A 220 15.05 5.33 -26.47
N LEU A 221 14.33 4.20 -26.46
CA LEU A 221 12.94 4.13 -25.99
C LEU A 221 12.81 4.47 -24.50
N HIS A 222 13.78 4.07 -23.67
CA HIS A 222 13.82 4.43 -22.26
C HIS A 222 13.99 5.95 -22.08
N TRP A 223 14.98 6.57 -22.73
CA TRP A 223 15.20 8.01 -22.62
C TRP A 223 14.09 8.85 -23.25
N ALA A 224 13.42 8.36 -24.30
CA ALA A 224 12.23 8.99 -24.86
C ALA A 224 11.06 9.02 -23.86
N ARG A 225 10.82 7.93 -23.13
CA ARG A 225 9.82 7.88 -22.04
C ARG A 225 10.19 8.80 -20.87
N VAL A 226 11.46 8.84 -20.47
CA VAL A 226 11.96 9.77 -19.46
C VAL A 226 11.71 11.22 -19.90
N ALA A 227 12.06 11.59 -21.13
CA ALA A 227 11.86 12.93 -21.66
C ALA A 227 10.37 13.33 -21.72
N MET A 228 9.50 12.40 -22.15
CA MET A 228 8.04 12.58 -22.15
C MET A 228 7.52 12.83 -20.73
N SER A 229 7.91 11.99 -19.75
CA SER A 229 7.47 12.10 -18.36
C SER A 229 7.96 13.39 -17.70
N VAL A 230 9.21 13.81 -17.97
CA VAL A 230 9.76 15.10 -17.52
C VAL A 230 9.01 16.27 -18.14
N GLY A 231 8.65 16.20 -19.43
CA GLY A 231 7.83 17.21 -20.10
C GLY A 231 6.43 17.35 -19.46
N ILE A 232 5.75 16.23 -19.19
CA ILE A 232 4.45 16.20 -18.51
C ILE A 232 4.57 16.79 -17.10
N LEU A 233 5.60 16.42 -16.34
CA LEU A 233 5.83 16.92 -14.98
C LEU A 233 6.12 18.43 -14.97
N ALA A 234 6.99 18.91 -15.87
CA ALA A 234 7.32 20.32 -15.99
C ALA A 234 6.10 21.16 -16.40
N PHE A 235 5.27 20.65 -17.31
CA PHE A 235 3.99 21.27 -17.69
C PHE A 235 3.01 21.32 -16.52
N ALA A 236 2.86 20.22 -15.77
CA ALA A 236 2.01 20.19 -14.58
C ALA A 236 2.45 21.24 -13.55
N PHE A 237 3.76 21.30 -13.23
CA PHE A 237 4.31 22.34 -12.36
C PHE A 237 4.05 23.76 -12.87
N ALA A 238 4.23 24.00 -14.17
CA ALA A 238 4.00 25.31 -14.77
C ALA A 238 2.54 25.77 -14.61
N VAL A 239 1.57 24.90 -14.90
CA VAL A 239 0.14 25.21 -14.72
C VAL A 239 -0.19 25.41 -13.25
N THR A 240 0.21 24.49 -12.37
CA THR A 240 -0.12 24.54 -10.93
C THR A 240 0.50 25.74 -10.22
N LEU A 241 1.78 26.04 -10.46
CA LEU A 241 2.44 27.21 -9.87
C LEU A 241 1.88 28.53 -10.44
N SER A 242 1.57 28.57 -11.74
CA SER A 242 0.93 29.74 -12.38
C SER A 242 -0.45 30.01 -11.80
N ALA A 243 -1.27 28.97 -11.61
CA ALA A 243 -2.57 29.08 -10.93
C ALA A 243 -2.39 29.64 -9.50
N LEU A 244 -1.45 29.08 -8.75
CA LEU A 244 -1.20 29.43 -7.35
C LEU A 244 -0.74 30.88 -7.16
N PHE A 245 0.19 31.35 -8.00
CA PHE A 245 0.64 32.75 -7.95
C PHE A 245 -0.42 33.75 -8.45
N GLN A 246 -1.39 33.30 -9.25
CA GLN A 246 -2.54 34.10 -9.67
C GLN A 246 -3.74 34.04 -8.70
N GLY A 247 -3.65 33.25 -7.62
CA GLY A 247 -4.77 33.04 -6.69
C GLY A 247 -5.87 32.09 -7.20
N LYS A 248 -5.70 31.51 -8.40
CA LYS A 248 -6.68 30.65 -9.11
C LYS A 248 -6.68 29.19 -8.62
N THR A 249 -6.63 29.01 -7.30
CA THR A 249 -6.56 27.69 -6.65
C THR A 249 -7.52 27.63 -5.47
N THR A 250 -7.90 26.43 -5.04
CA THR A 250 -8.79 26.24 -3.87
C THR A 250 -8.13 26.49 -2.50
N MET A 251 -7.00 27.20 -2.48
CA MET A 251 -6.31 27.60 -1.26
C MET A 251 -7.07 28.73 -0.55
N TRP A 252 -7.00 28.79 0.78
CA TRP A 252 -7.67 29.85 1.54
C TRP A 252 -7.11 31.23 1.16
N GLU A 253 -7.99 32.19 0.87
CA GLU A 253 -7.68 33.58 0.49
C GLU A 253 -6.73 34.28 1.48
N SER A 254 -6.79 33.90 2.77
CA SER A 254 -5.95 34.45 3.83
C SER A 254 -4.47 34.00 3.79
N VAL A 255 -4.11 33.06 2.90
CA VAL A 255 -2.75 32.53 2.80
C VAL A 255 -2.06 33.08 1.53
N PRO A 256 -1.00 33.91 1.67
CA PRO A 256 -0.26 34.44 0.53
C PRO A 256 0.33 33.34 -0.35
N GLY A 257 0.35 33.54 -1.67
CA GLY A 257 0.84 32.55 -2.63
C GLY A 257 2.25 32.01 -2.33
N PHE A 258 3.18 32.85 -1.85
CA PHE A 258 4.52 32.39 -1.44
C PHE A 258 4.47 31.43 -0.23
N ALA A 259 3.57 31.67 0.73
CA ALA A 259 3.39 30.81 1.89
C ALA A 259 2.74 29.48 1.46
N ALA A 260 1.79 29.52 0.53
CA ALA A 260 1.19 28.32 -0.05
C ALA A 260 2.22 27.46 -0.81
N VAL A 261 3.17 28.06 -1.54
CA VAL A 261 4.30 27.34 -2.16
C VAL A 261 5.20 26.68 -1.11
N ILE A 262 5.53 27.37 -0.01
CA ILE A 262 6.34 26.80 1.08
C ILE A 262 5.60 25.62 1.73
N LEU A 263 4.31 25.79 2.06
CA LEU A 263 3.47 24.74 2.63
C LEU A 263 3.39 23.53 1.68
N PHE A 264 3.21 23.76 0.38
CA PHE A 264 3.20 22.70 -0.63
C PHE A 264 4.47 21.84 -0.59
N PHE A 265 5.66 22.45 -0.65
CA PHE A 265 6.92 21.69 -0.60
C PHE A 265 7.16 21.03 0.76
N VAL A 266 6.74 21.65 1.88
CA VAL A 266 6.83 21.06 3.22
C VAL A 266 5.94 19.82 3.35
N PHE A 267 4.66 19.91 3.00
CA PHE A 267 3.74 18.77 3.07
C PHE A 267 4.12 17.66 2.07
N MET A 268 4.57 18.00 0.87
CA MET A 268 5.13 17.05 -0.09
C MET A 268 6.35 16.31 0.46
N SER A 269 7.22 16.99 1.20
CA SER A 269 8.38 16.37 1.85
C SER A 269 7.98 15.45 3.02
N ILE A 270 6.95 15.82 3.79
CA ILE A 270 6.41 14.96 4.85
C ILE A 270 5.78 13.69 4.26
N VAL A 271 4.95 13.83 3.22
CA VAL A 271 4.37 12.68 2.48
C VAL A 271 5.48 11.80 1.94
N GLY A 272 6.47 12.38 1.26
CA GLY A 272 7.59 11.65 0.69
C GLY A 272 8.37 10.86 1.72
N MET A 273 8.69 11.47 2.86
CA MET A 273 9.31 10.78 3.99
C MET A 273 8.44 9.63 4.50
N LEU A 274 7.12 9.81 4.65
CA LEU A 274 6.19 8.78 5.13
C LEU A 274 6.01 7.61 4.14
N GLU A 275 5.96 7.89 2.84
CA GLU A 275 5.93 6.92 1.75
C GLU A 275 7.24 6.11 1.68
N GLY A 276 8.40 6.80 1.70
CA GLY A 276 9.71 6.15 1.76
C GLY A 276 9.90 5.33 3.05
N MET A 277 9.44 5.83 4.20
CA MET A 277 9.50 5.14 5.49
C MET A 277 8.74 3.81 5.47
N GLN A 278 7.59 3.70 4.78
CA GLN A 278 6.85 2.43 4.67
C GLN A 278 7.73 1.34 4.04
N ILE A 279 8.39 1.65 2.92
CA ILE A 279 9.27 0.72 2.21
C ILE A 279 10.53 0.42 3.04
N ALA A 280 11.18 1.46 3.58
CA ALA A 280 12.36 1.28 4.42
C ALA A 280 12.08 0.46 5.68
N PHE A 281 10.90 0.59 6.29
CA PHE A 281 10.49 -0.20 7.45
C PHE A 281 10.25 -1.67 7.12
N PHE A 282 9.61 -1.99 5.99
CA PHE A 282 9.50 -3.39 5.56
C PHE A 282 10.85 -4.01 5.22
N ALA A 283 11.73 -3.29 4.53
CA ALA A 283 13.09 -3.76 4.24
C ALA A 283 13.89 -4.01 5.54
N VAL A 284 13.83 -3.08 6.50
CA VAL A 284 14.62 -3.16 7.75
C VAL A 284 13.99 -4.09 8.79
N ALA A 285 12.70 -4.45 8.68
CA ALA A 285 12.05 -5.48 9.50
C ALA A 285 12.66 -6.88 9.34
N LYS A 286 13.48 -7.08 8.32
CA LYS A 286 14.16 -8.35 8.02
C LYS A 286 15.70 -8.24 8.12
N MET A 287 16.24 -7.08 8.51
CA MET A 287 17.69 -6.87 8.74
C MET A 287 18.14 -7.29 10.15
N THR A 288 19.43 -7.51 10.34
CA THR A 288 19.99 -7.87 11.65
C THR A 288 20.01 -6.73 12.65
N PRO A 289 20.10 -7.01 13.97
CA PRO A 289 20.44 -6.02 14.97
C PRO A 289 21.77 -5.34 14.69
N GLU A 290 22.76 -6.10 14.24
CA GLU A 290 24.14 -5.63 14.04
C GLU A 290 24.20 -4.60 12.90
N GLU A 291 23.51 -4.85 11.79
CA GLU A 291 23.35 -3.91 10.68
C GLU A 291 22.54 -2.68 11.09
N ARG A 292 21.43 -2.88 11.82
CA ARG A 292 20.61 -1.80 12.36
C ARG A 292 21.37 -0.94 13.38
N ALA A 293 22.31 -1.53 14.11
CA ALA A 293 23.15 -0.87 15.11
C ALA A 293 24.29 -0.04 14.53
N THR A 294 24.60 -0.15 13.23
CA THR A 294 25.65 0.65 12.57
C THR A 294 25.45 2.16 12.70
N ARG A 295 24.21 2.63 12.94
CA ARG A 295 23.89 4.06 13.09
C ARG A 295 22.91 4.32 14.24
N PRO A 296 23.21 5.25 15.18
CA PRO A 296 22.40 5.44 16.41
C PRO A 296 20.91 5.78 16.19
N TRP A 297 20.57 6.55 15.16
CA TRP A 297 19.18 6.91 14.85
C TRP A 297 18.41 5.76 14.18
N ALA A 298 19.09 4.95 13.35
CA ALA A 298 18.48 3.76 12.75
C ALA A 298 18.10 2.76 13.85
N LYS A 299 19.02 2.48 14.80
CA LYS A 299 18.73 1.66 15.97
C LYS A 299 17.53 2.17 16.78
N ARG A 300 17.54 3.45 17.22
CA ARG A 300 16.42 4.03 17.99
C ARG A 300 15.07 3.93 17.27
N THR A 301 15.06 4.08 15.95
CA THR A 301 13.85 3.97 15.14
C THR A 301 13.38 2.51 15.07
N CYS A 302 14.29 1.56 14.88
CA CYS A 302 13.98 0.12 14.89
C CYS A 302 13.50 -0.35 16.27
N ASP A 303 14.17 0.04 17.36
CA ASP A 303 13.79 -0.29 18.73
C ASP A 303 12.35 0.16 19.04
N LEU A 304 11.94 1.33 18.52
CA LEU A 304 10.56 1.82 18.62
C LEU A 304 9.59 1.08 17.69
N LEU A 305 9.98 0.80 16.45
CA LEU A 305 9.15 0.17 15.41
C LEU A 305 8.82 -1.31 15.71
N PHE A 306 9.77 -2.05 16.28
CA PHE A 306 9.59 -3.46 16.67
C PHE A 306 9.19 -3.63 18.14
N GLY A 307 9.28 -2.55 18.94
CA GLY A 307 8.74 -2.51 20.30
C GLY A 307 7.23 -2.79 20.35
N GLY A 308 6.74 -3.17 21.53
CA GLY A 308 5.31 -3.45 21.75
C GLY A 308 4.80 -4.68 21.01
N SER A 309 5.52 -5.81 21.10
CA SER A 309 5.16 -7.10 20.46
C SER A 309 4.87 -6.98 18.95
N GLY A 310 5.63 -6.15 18.23
CA GLY A 310 5.44 -5.95 16.80
C GLY A 310 4.11 -5.30 16.39
N ARG A 311 3.37 -4.67 17.31
CA ARG A 311 2.18 -3.85 16.98
C ARG A 311 2.57 -2.52 16.33
N ASN A 312 3.74 -1.97 16.67
CA ASN A 312 4.13 -0.62 16.24
C ASN A 312 4.39 -0.50 14.73
N LEU A 313 4.74 -1.58 14.02
CA LEU A 313 4.83 -1.57 12.56
C LEU A 313 3.44 -1.41 11.90
N PRO A 314 2.43 -2.30 12.13
CA PRO A 314 1.07 -2.07 11.65
C PRO A 314 0.44 -0.76 12.17
N GLY A 315 0.72 -0.39 13.43
CA GLY A 315 0.25 0.86 14.01
C GLY A 315 0.83 2.10 13.30
N PHE A 316 2.11 2.04 12.90
CA PHE A 316 2.68 3.04 12.01
C PHE A 316 1.91 3.10 10.69
N MET A 317 1.55 1.99 10.04
CA MET A 317 0.82 2.01 8.76
C MET A 317 -0.51 2.78 8.88
N VAL A 318 -1.28 2.52 9.95
CA VAL A 318 -2.53 3.23 10.27
C VAL A 318 -2.29 4.74 10.48
N GLY A 319 -1.36 5.10 11.37
CA GLY A 319 -1.07 6.50 11.68
C GLY A 319 -0.44 7.29 10.53
N ARG A 320 0.41 6.60 9.73
CA ARG A 320 1.02 7.11 8.50
C ARG A 320 -0.06 7.47 7.50
N GLN A 321 -1.04 6.60 7.27
CA GLN A 321 -2.13 6.88 6.32
C GLN A 321 -2.95 8.10 6.74
N MET A 322 -3.25 8.24 8.03
CA MET A 322 -3.92 9.45 8.55
C MET A 322 -3.08 10.72 8.31
N CYS A 323 -1.76 10.66 8.54
CA CYS A 323 -0.87 11.79 8.31
C CYS A 323 -0.71 12.13 6.82
N VAL A 324 -0.54 11.12 5.96
CA VAL A 324 -0.46 11.26 4.49
C VAL A 324 -1.74 11.87 3.93
N THR A 325 -2.92 11.39 4.34
CA THR A 325 -4.19 12.01 3.91
C THR A 325 -4.32 13.45 4.38
N LEU A 326 -3.98 13.77 5.63
CA LEU A 326 -4.03 15.15 6.13
C LEU A 326 -3.12 16.09 5.31
N CYS A 327 -1.91 15.63 4.99
CA CYS A 327 -1.00 16.36 4.11
C CYS A 327 -1.56 16.50 2.69
N PHE A 328 -2.12 15.42 2.12
CA PHE A 328 -2.74 15.48 0.79
C PHE A 328 -3.99 16.33 0.72
N PHE A 329 -4.79 16.45 1.79
CA PHE A 329 -5.91 17.38 1.83
C PHE A 329 -5.43 18.83 1.63
N ILE A 330 -4.37 19.23 2.35
CA ILE A 330 -3.80 20.58 2.24
C ILE A 330 -3.11 20.76 0.87
N VAL A 331 -2.34 19.77 0.41
CA VAL A 331 -1.67 19.83 -0.90
C VAL A 331 -2.70 19.90 -2.03
N ALA A 332 -3.79 19.13 -1.97
CA ALA A 332 -4.87 19.19 -2.95
C ALA A 332 -5.51 20.59 -3.00
N ARG A 333 -5.67 21.28 -1.85
CA ARG A 333 -6.15 22.67 -1.84
C ARG A 333 -5.23 23.61 -2.60
N VAL A 334 -3.91 23.45 -2.43
CA VAL A 334 -2.89 24.24 -3.13
C VAL A 334 -2.81 23.90 -4.63
N THR A 335 -2.98 22.64 -5.01
CA THR A 335 -2.77 22.21 -6.41
C THR A 335 -4.02 22.21 -7.29
N THR A 336 -5.22 22.21 -6.70
CA THR A 336 -6.48 22.18 -7.46
C THR A 336 -6.78 23.57 -8.01
N VAL A 337 -6.84 23.67 -9.33
CA VAL A 337 -7.20 24.89 -10.05
C VAL A 337 -8.69 25.13 -9.93
N LYS A 338 -9.08 26.34 -9.52
CA LYS A 338 -10.47 26.82 -9.59
C LYS A 338 -10.43 28.23 -10.21
N LEU A 339 -11.08 28.36 -11.36
CA LEU A 339 -11.33 29.64 -12.03
C LEU A 339 -12.75 30.10 -11.68
N GLU A 340 -12.97 31.40 -11.67
CA GLU A 340 -14.33 31.97 -11.61
C GLU A 340 -14.95 32.07 -13.01
N ASP A 341 -16.28 32.05 -13.09
CA ASP A 341 -17.01 32.09 -14.35
C ASP A 341 -16.73 33.39 -15.12
N GLY A 342 -16.17 33.24 -16.33
CA GLY A 342 -15.79 34.36 -17.21
C GLY A 342 -14.33 34.79 -17.13
N GLU A 343 -13.51 34.18 -16.27
CA GLU A 343 -12.07 34.41 -16.27
C GLU A 343 -11.36 33.85 -17.52
N THR A 344 -10.17 34.38 -17.82
CA THR A 344 -9.30 33.82 -18.85
C THR A 344 -8.66 32.51 -18.38
N ASN A 345 -8.74 31.49 -19.26
CA ASN A 345 -8.08 30.19 -19.07
C ASN A 345 -6.56 30.36 -18.86
N ILE A 346 -5.97 29.48 -18.06
CA ILE A 346 -4.53 29.52 -17.76
C ILE A 346 -3.74 29.33 -19.06
N PHE A 347 -2.81 30.25 -19.33
CA PHE A 347 -2.04 30.34 -20.59
C PHE A 347 -2.91 30.46 -21.86
N GLY A 348 -4.18 30.85 -21.76
CA GLY A 348 -5.08 31.04 -22.91
C GLY A 348 -5.46 29.75 -23.63
N VAL A 349 -5.42 28.60 -22.93
CA VAL A 349 -5.79 27.30 -23.52
C VAL A 349 -7.28 27.19 -23.87
N SER A 350 -7.66 26.16 -24.63
CA SER A 350 -9.06 25.82 -24.89
C SER A 350 -9.80 25.38 -23.63
N ASN A 351 -11.12 25.61 -23.59
CA ASN A 351 -11.97 25.27 -22.44
C ASN A 351 -11.88 23.79 -22.04
N GLN A 352 -11.75 22.87 -23.00
CA GLN A 352 -11.61 21.44 -22.73
C GLN A 352 -10.29 21.11 -22.00
N LEU A 353 -9.21 21.83 -22.33
CA LEU A 353 -7.92 21.66 -21.64
C LEU A 353 -7.93 22.34 -20.27
N GLN A 354 -8.68 23.44 -20.10
CA GLN A 354 -8.92 24.05 -18.80
C GLN A 354 -9.78 23.17 -17.89
N GLU A 355 -10.83 22.52 -18.42
CA GLU A 355 -11.65 21.55 -17.70
C GLU A 355 -10.78 20.36 -17.22
N PHE A 356 -9.86 19.89 -18.08
CA PHE A 356 -8.85 18.91 -17.69
C PHE A 356 -7.95 19.40 -16.55
N PHE A 357 -7.52 20.68 -16.53
CA PHE A 357 -6.76 21.24 -15.39
C PHE A 357 -7.60 21.28 -14.10
N ASN A 358 -8.88 21.64 -14.22
CA ASN A 358 -9.83 21.73 -13.10
C ASN A 358 -10.13 20.36 -12.46
N THR A 359 -9.81 19.24 -13.11
CA THR A 359 -9.90 17.89 -12.49
C THR A 359 -8.94 17.70 -11.31
N GLY A 360 -7.91 18.54 -11.17
CA GLY A 360 -6.85 18.36 -10.19
C GLY A 360 -5.80 17.28 -10.55
N LEU A 361 -5.96 16.59 -11.69
CA LEU A 361 -5.05 15.51 -12.10
C LEU A 361 -3.59 15.97 -12.27
N LEU A 362 -3.35 17.22 -12.70
CA LEU A 362 -1.99 17.77 -12.78
C LEU A 362 -1.33 17.83 -11.40
N GLY A 363 -2.04 18.32 -10.39
CA GLY A 363 -1.59 18.29 -9.00
C GLY A 363 -1.29 16.87 -8.54
N ALA A 364 -2.19 15.94 -8.88
CA ALA A 364 -2.07 14.53 -8.51
C ALA A 364 -0.91 13.79 -9.21
N ILE A 365 -0.50 14.22 -10.41
CA ILE A 365 0.71 13.75 -11.09
C ILE A 365 1.96 14.28 -10.39
N ILE A 366 1.99 15.56 -10.01
CA ILE A 366 3.12 16.15 -9.27
C ILE A 366 3.30 15.44 -7.92
N THR A 367 2.22 15.27 -7.16
CA THR A 367 2.25 14.55 -5.87
C THR A 367 2.71 13.11 -6.02
N THR A 368 2.23 12.42 -7.06
CA THR A 368 2.62 11.04 -7.37
C THR A 368 4.12 10.94 -7.67
N ILE A 369 4.65 11.73 -8.60
CA ILE A 369 6.06 11.60 -9.02
C ILE A 369 7.01 12.14 -7.94
N VAL A 370 6.80 13.37 -7.47
CA VAL A 370 7.75 14.09 -6.60
C VAL A 370 7.47 13.84 -5.11
N GLY A 371 6.20 13.75 -4.73
CA GLY A 371 5.77 13.56 -3.35
C GLY A 371 5.72 12.10 -2.88
N SER A 372 5.74 11.12 -3.80
CA SER A 372 5.63 9.70 -3.46
C SER A 372 6.72 8.84 -4.14
N ILE A 373 6.65 8.61 -5.46
CA ILE A 373 7.50 7.63 -6.16
C ILE A 373 8.99 7.94 -5.99
N THR A 374 9.39 9.21 -6.11
CA THR A 374 10.78 9.64 -5.90
C THR A 374 11.34 9.16 -4.55
N TRP A 375 10.55 9.29 -3.49
CA TRP A 375 10.96 8.90 -2.14
C TRP A 375 10.83 7.40 -1.91
N GLN A 376 9.82 6.74 -2.49
CA GLN A 376 9.69 5.28 -2.49
C GLN A 376 10.91 4.60 -3.17
N LEU A 377 11.33 5.09 -4.34
CA LEU A 377 12.51 4.59 -5.06
C LEU A 377 13.82 4.91 -4.34
N ALA A 378 13.94 6.11 -3.74
CA ALA A 378 15.10 6.47 -2.93
C ALA A 378 15.20 5.61 -1.65
N ALA A 379 14.06 5.30 -1.00
CA ALA A 379 14.02 4.43 0.17
C ALA A 379 14.23 2.94 -0.18
N SER A 380 13.77 2.49 -1.35
CA SER A 380 14.10 1.17 -1.92
C SER A 380 15.62 1.02 -2.13
N ALA A 381 16.26 2.05 -2.69
CA ALA A 381 17.70 2.05 -2.96
C ALA A 381 18.59 2.32 -1.72
N PHE A 382 18.07 2.99 -0.69
CA PHE A 382 18.84 3.46 0.48
C PHE A 382 18.08 3.35 1.82
N PRO A 383 17.52 2.18 2.20
CA PRO A 383 16.61 2.06 3.35
C PRO A 383 17.27 2.46 4.67
N LEU A 384 18.52 2.03 4.92
CA LEU A 384 19.27 2.42 6.13
C LEU A 384 19.57 3.92 6.19
N ALA A 385 19.76 4.60 5.06
CA ALA A 385 20.00 6.04 5.03
C ALA A 385 18.74 6.82 5.47
N PHE A 386 17.56 6.42 4.99
CA PHE A 386 16.28 6.95 5.45
C PHE A 386 16.09 6.78 6.96
N LEU A 387 16.39 5.61 7.51
CA LEU A 387 16.24 5.36 8.95
C LEU A 387 17.27 6.07 9.82
N SER A 388 18.36 6.57 9.23
CA SER A 388 19.43 7.26 9.95
C SER A 388 19.11 8.71 10.32
N THR A 389 17.96 9.25 9.90
CA THR A 389 17.60 10.66 10.16
C THR A 389 16.77 10.82 11.44
N PRO A 390 16.92 11.93 12.19
CA PRO A 390 16.06 12.23 13.33
C PRO A 390 14.60 12.49 12.91
N ILE A 391 14.38 12.95 11.67
CA ILE A 391 13.05 13.23 11.11
C ILE A 391 12.22 11.94 11.06
N THR A 392 12.79 10.84 10.58
CA THR A 392 12.16 9.51 10.54
C THR A 392 11.67 9.06 11.93
N TYR A 393 12.45 9.30 12.98
CA TYR A 393 12.07 8.98 14.36
C TYR A 393 10.90 9.85 14.87
N ILE A 394 10.90 11.14 14.54
CA ILE A 394 9.84 12.09 14.91
C ILE A 394 8.54 11.72 14.18
N LEU A 395 8.60 11.47 12.86
CA LEU A 395 7.46 11.07 12.05
C LEU A 395 6.86 9.74 12.52
N LEU A 396 7.69 8.75 12.89
CA LEU A 396 7.22 7.49 13.48
C LEU A 396 6.42 7.74 14.77
N ARG A 397 6.92 8.61 15.66
CA ARG A 397 6.19 8.99 16.89
C ARG A 397 4.88 9.72 16.61
N ILE A 398 4.85 10.62 15.61
CA ILE A 398 3.61 11.30 15.20
C ILE A 398 2.59 10.30 14.64
N CYS A 399 3.02 9.33 13.83
CA CYS A 399 2.15 8.28 13.33
C CYS A 399 1.59 7.43 14.47
N LEU A 400 2.42 6.98 15.41
CA LEU A 400 1.94 6.21 16.57
C LEU A 400 1.01 7.04 17.48
N LEU A 401 1.21 8.35 17.59
CA LEU A 401 0.27 9.26 18.28
C LEU A 401 -1.09 9.35 17.55
N LEU A 402 -1.07 9.43 16.22
CA LEU A 402 -2.28 9.45 15.39
C LEU A 402 -3.03 8.12 15.45
N GLU A 403 -2.34 6.99 15.44
CA GLU A 403 -2.95 5.67 15.67
C GLU A 403 -3.55 5.56 17.07
N ALA A 404 -2.86 6.08 18.09
CA ALA A 404 -3.35 6.12 19.47
C ALA A 404 -4.63 6.97 19.67
N THR A 405 -5.02 7.84 18.71
CA THR A 405 -6.37 8.46 18.73
C THR A 405 -7.45 7.40 18.57
N GLY A 406 -7.19 6.37 17.76
CA GLY A 406 -8.11 5.29 17.40
C GLY A 406 -9.00 5.56 16.19
N LEU A 407 -8.88 6.72 15.50
CA LEU A 407 -9.86 7.15 14.50
C LEU A 407 -10.05 6.14 13.35
N CYS A 408 -8.97 5.48 12.93
CA CYS A 408 -8.99 4.45 11.90
C CYS A 408 -8.92 3.01 12.46
N SER A 409 -9.11 2.80 13.77
CA SER A 409 -8.97 1.48 14.40
C SER A 409 -9.97 0.42 13.96
N GLY A 410 -11.10 0.79 13.34
CA GLY A 410 -12.01 -0.14 12.69
C GLY A 410 -11.37 -0.90 11.51
N SER A 411 -10.27 -0.40 10.95
CA SER A 411 -9.45 -1.17 9.98
C SER A 411 -8.93 -2.48 10.57
N TRP A 412 -8.61 -2.54 11.87
CA TRP A 412 -8.25 -3.78 12.56
C TRP A 412 -9.44 -4.75 12.67
N VAL A 413 -10.67 -4.25 12.77
CA VAL A 413 -11.88 -5.08 12.81
C VAL A 413 -12.16 -5.67 11.42
N ILE A 414 -12.09 -4.85 10.37
CA ILE A 414 -12.19 -5.32 8.98
C ILE A 414 -11.06 -6.31 8.65
N ALA A 415 -9.83 -6.05 9.11
CA ALA A 415 -8.70 -6.97 8.96
C ALA A 415 -8.96 -8.33 9.62
N LYS A 416 -9.45 -8.35 10.88
CA LYS A 416 -9.86 -9.57 11.59
C LYS A 416 -10.97 -10.33 10.85
N ILE A 417 -12.00 -9.64 10.37
CA ILE A 417 -13.11 -10.24 9.59
C ILE A 417 -12.56 -10.85 8.29
N HIS A 418 -11.69 -10.14 7.58
CA HIS A 418 -11.06 -10.62 6.36
C HIS A 418 -10.12 -11.82 6.61
N LYS A 419 -9.32 -11.79 7.70
CA LYS A 419 -8.48 -12.94 8.11
C LYS A 419 -9.35 -14.18 8.33
N ALA A 420 -10.46 -14.03 9.05
CA ALA A 420 -11.38 -15.13 9.35
C ALA A 420 -12.10 -15.65 8.09
N PHE A 421 -12.58 -14.77 7.21
CA PHE A 421 -13.29 -15.19 5.99
C PHE A 421 -12.36 -15.87 4.98
N ALA A 422 -11.14 -15.34 4.80
CA ALA A 422 -10.16 -15.87 3.87
C ALA A 422 -9.26 -16.98 4.46
N HIS A 423 -9.45 -17.33 5.74
CA HIS A 423 -8.67 -18.33 6.48
C HIS A 423 -7.16 -18.10 6.47
N PHE A 424 -6.72 -16.84 6.35
CA PHE A 424 -5.30 -16.48 6.36
C PHE A 424 -4.64 -16.91 7.67
N LYS A 425 -3.48 -17.56 7.59
CA LYS A 425 -2.63 -17.90 8.73
C LYS A 425 -1.42 -16.96 8.76
N PHE A 426 -0.73 -16.92 9.90
CA PHE A 426 0.49 -16.14 10.01
C PHE A 426 1.63 -16.76 9.19
N ASP A 427 2.50 -15.94 8.58
CA ASP A 427 3.59 -16.44 7.72
C ASP A 427 4.50 -17.44 8.47
N GLU A 428 4.71 -17.22 9.77
CA GLU A 428 5.46 -18.10 10.66
C GLU A 428 4.89 -19.53 10.76
N VAL A 429 3.61 -19.76 10.48
CA VAL A 429 3.01 -21.10 10.47
C VAL A 429 3.55 -21.94 9.30
N TYR A 430 3.84 -21.30 8.17
CA TYR A 430 4.30 -21.99 6.96
C TYR A 430 5.83 -22.07 6.87
N VAL A 431 6.53 -20.97 7.17
CA VAL A 431 7.99 -20.86 6.98
C VAL A 431 8.77 -20.87 8.30
N GLY A 432 8.10 -21.15 9.42
CA GLY A 432 8.66 -21.10 10.77
C GLY A 432 9.03 -19.69 11.23
N THR A 433 9.53 -19.59 12.46
CA THR A 433 10.16 -18.34 12.91
C THR A 433 11.52 -18.14 12.24
N ALA A 434 12.06 -16.91 12.27
CA ALA A 434 13.40 -16.64 11.75
C ALA A 434 14.50 -17.45 12.49
N GLU A 435 14.28 -17.71 13.78
CA GLU A 435 15.16 -18.53 14.63
C GLU A 435 15.13 -20.00 14.20
N GLU A 436 13.94 -20.54 13.90
CA GLU A 436 13.77 -21.91 13.41
C GLU A 436 14.38 -22.11 12.01
N ARG A 437 14.24 -21.14 11.10
CA ARG A 437 14.90 -21.18 9.77
C ARG A 437 16.42 -21.21 9.92
N ALA A 438 16.97 -20.31 10.73
CA ALA A 438 18.41 -20.27 11.03
C ALA A 438 18.92 -21.59 11.63
N ALA A 439 18.14 -22.22 12.52
CA ALA A 439 18.47 -23.52 13.12
C ALA A 439 18.40 -24.69 12.13
N LYS A 440 17.42 -24.69 11.20
CA LYS A 440 17.20 -25.75 10.20
C LYS A 440 18.19 -25.74 9.02
N LYS A 441 19.17 -24.84 9.01
CA LYS A 441 20.12 -24.59 7.89
C LYS A 441 19.49 -24.15 6.56
N HIS A 442 18.16 -24.04 6.47
CA HIS A 442 17.47 -23.18 5.51
C HIS A 442 17.66 -21.72 5.93
N LYS A 443 18.91 -21.25 5.85
CA LYS A 443 19.20 -19.84 5.99
C LYS A 443 18.69 -19.11 4.76
N ASP A 444 17.82 -18.15 5.00
CA ASP A 444 17.57 -17.02 4.11
C ASP A 444 18.94 -16.51 3.57
N GLY A 445 19.09 -16.35 2.24
CA GLY A 445 20.40 -16.29 1.54
C GLY A 445 21.27 -15.03 1.78
N ASP A 446 22.55 -15.03 1.36
CA ASP A 446 23.66 -14.20 1.91
C ASP A 446 23.89 -12.79 1.27
N TYR A 447 24.36 -11.82 2.08
CA TYR A 447 24.19 -10.36 1.89
C TYR A 447 25.29 -9.60 1.16
N ASN A 448 24.89 -8.59 0.39
CA ASN A 448 25.63 -7.33 0.25
C ASN A 448 24.70 -6.20 -0.26
N VAL A 449 23.99 -5.47 0.63
CA VAL A 449 23.09 -4.36 0.19
C VAL A 449 23.87 -3.35 -0.63
N LYS A 450 23.59 -3.31 -1.93
CA LYS A 450 24.20 -2.35 -2.84
C LYS A 450 23.28 -1.14 -3.05
N PRO A 451 23.84 0.09 -3.03
CA PRO A 451 23.19 1.28 -3.59
C PRO A 451 22.40 0.98 -4.88
N GLY A 452 21.13 1.37 -4.92
CA GLY A 452 20.25 1.18 -6.09
C GLY A 452 19.21 0.07 -5.95
N HIS A 453 19.43 -0.89 -5.05
CA HIS A 453 18.51 -2.00 -4.83
C HIS A 453 18.18 -2.24 -3.37
N MET A 454 17.01 -2.86 -3.17
CA MET A 454 16.54 -3.25 -1.85
C MET A 454 17.25 -4.52 -1.32
N TYR A 455 17.78 -5.38 -2.21
CA TYR A 455 18.39 -6.68 -1.87
C TYR A 455 19.57 -7.01 -2.81
N PRO A 456 20.63 -7.67 -2.30
CA PRO A 456 20.65 -9.13 -2.19
C PRO A 456 21.17 -9.64 -0.82
N GLY A 457 20.34 -10.27 0.05
CA GLY A 457 20.72 -11.23 1.15
C GLY A 457 20.46 -10.92 2.66
N VAL A 458 21.06 -11.68 3.62
CA VAL A 458 21.00 -11.50 5.11
C VAL A 458 22.08 -12.21 5.99
N PRO A 459 22.47 -11.62 7.13
CA PRO A 459 22.69 -12.30 8.42
C PRO A 459 21.41 -12.27 9.30
N VAL A 460 21.48 -12.70 10.57
CA VAL A 460 20.31 -13.18 11.35
C VAL A 460 19.63 -12.12 12.26
N MET A 461 18.32 -12.25 12.48
CA MET A 461 17.57 -11.58 13.57
C MET A 461 18.17 -11.84 14.98
N PRO A 462 17.92 -10.94 15.97
CA PRO A 462 18.52 -11.07 17.30
C PRO A 462 18.04 -12.32 18.04
N PRO A 463 18.92 -13.04 18.77
CA PRO A 463 18.51 -14.08 19.72
C PRO A 463 17.87 -13.53 21.02
N THR A 464 17.41 -12.28 21.00
CA THR A 464 16.92 -11.54 22.19
C THR A 464 15.65 -10.73 21.95
N THR A 465 15.08 -10.75 20.73
CA THR A 465 13.69 -10.30 20.55
C THR A 465 12.79 -11.50 20.78
N GLU A 466 12.54 -11.81 22.06
CA GLU A 466 11.38 -12.62 22.43
C GLU A 466 10.17 -12.02 21.71
N TYR A 467 9.65 -12.72 20.70
CA TYR A 467 8.31 -12.46 20.20
C TYR A 467 7.36 -12.76 21.37
N LYS A 468 7.06 -11.73 22.16
CA LYS A 468 6.02 -11.78 23.20
C LYS A 468 4.68 -11.74 22.52
N PHE A 469 4.37 -12.83 21.83
CA PHE A 469 3.02 -13.26 21.55
C PHE A 469 2.22 -13.08 22.82
N THR A 470 1.13 -12.33 22.74
CA THR A 470 0.21 -12.24 23.87
C THR A 470 -0.45 -13.60 24.09
N LEU A 471 -0.97 -13.89 25.30
CA LEU A 471 -1.54 -15.22 25.59
C LEU A 471 -2.57 -15.66 24.54
N ASP A 472 -3.53 -14.81 24.14
CA ASP A 472 -4.45 -15.19 23.07
C ASP A 472 -3.78 -15.36 21.69
N GLU A 473 -2.66 -14.69 21.39
CA GLU A 473 -1.90 -14.96 20.15
C GLU A 473 -1.18 -16.30 20.23
N ILE A 474 -0.65 -16.69 21.41
CA ILE A 474 -0.12 -18.04 21.66
C ILE A 474 -1.25 -19.07 21.54
N ASP A 475 -2.39 -18.86 22.19
CA ASP A 475 -3.52 -19.79 22.19
C ASP A 475 -4.13 -19.91 20.78
N THR A 476 -4.20 -18.81 20.03
CA THR A 476 -4.64 -18.80 18.62
C THR A 476 -3.61 -19.53 17.74
N LEU A 477 -2.32 -19.26 17.88
CA LEU A 477 -1.26 -19.97 17.14
C LEU A 477 -1.22 -21.46 17.52
N GLN A 478 -1.43 -21.82 18.78
CA GLN A 478 -1.51 -23.21 19.23
C GLN A 478 -2.76 -23.91 18.69
N ALA A 479 -3.90 -23.21 18.60
CA ALA A 479 -5.10 -23.71 17.94
C ALA A 479 -4.87 -23.90 16.43
N GLU A 480 -4.37 -22.88 15.73
CA GLU A 480 -4.02 -22.92 14.29
C GLU A 480 -2.99 -24.03 13.99
N LEU A 481 -1.97 -24.21 14.83
CA LEU A 481 -0.97 -25.29 14.72
C LEU A 481 -1.55 -26.67 15.03
N LYS A 482 -2.47 -26.79 15.99
CA LYS A 482 -3.14 -28.06 16.33
C LYS A 482 -4.08 -28.49 15.21
N GLU A 483 -4.89 -27.56 14.70
CA GLU A 483 -5.75 -27.76 13.53
C GLU A 483 -4.92 -28.16 12.31
N HIS A 484 -3.81 -27.48 12.04
CA HIS A 484 -2.93 -27.83 10.92
C HIS A 484 -2.21 -29.17 11.12
N LYS A 485 -1.87 -29.55 12.36
CA LYS A 485 -1.34 -30.89 12.68
C LYS A 485 -2.39 -31.97 12.42
N GLU A 486 -3.65 -31.74 12.80
CA GLU A 486 -4.77 -32.64 12.52
C GLU A 486 -5.03 -32.75 11.00
N GLU A 487 -4.95 -31.64 10.26
CA GLU A 487 -5.02 -31.60 8.79
C GLU A 487 -3.89 -32.41 8.14
N ILE A 488 -2.65 -32.28 8.62
CA ILE A 488 -1.49 -33.05 8.13
C ILE A 488 -1.65 -34.54 8.44
N GLU A 489 -2.09 -34.91 9.65
CA GLU A 489 -2.32 -36.31 10.04
C GLU A 489 -3.44 -36.95 9.20
N GLU A 490 -4.54 -36.22 8.94
CA GLU A 490 -5.60 -36.61 8.00
C GLU A 490 -5.06 -36.82 6.58
N ARG A 491 -4.21 -35.91 6.09
CA ARG A 491 -3.64 -35.98 4.74
C ARG A 491 -2.62 -37.12 4.59
N ILE A 492 -1.83 -37.39 5.63
CA ILE A 492 -0.97 -38.58 5.72
C ILE A 492 -1.84 -39.85 5.69
N ARG A 493 -2.91 -39.91 6.49
CA ARG A 493 -3.86 -41.04 6.50
C ARG A 493 -4.52 -41.25 5.13
N GLN A 494 -4.84 -40.19 4.41
CA GLN A 494 -5.36 -40.27 3.03
C GLN A 494 -4.30 -40.84 2.07
N LEU A 495 -3.05 -40.38 2.15
CA LEU A 495 -1.93 -40.89 1.34
C LEU A 495 -1.60 -42.35 1.66
N GLU A 496 -1.66 -42.77 2.93
CA GLU A 496 -1.49 -44.17 3.34
C GLU A 496 -2.63 -45.05 2.82
N ASN A 497 -3.89 -44.58 2.90
CA ASN A 497 -5.03 -45.28 2.31
C ASN A 497 -4.92 -45.38 0.78
N GLN A 498 -4.44 -44.33 0.10
CA GLN A 498 -4.21 -44.34 -1.34
C GLN A 498 -3.07 -45.30 -1.72
N ARG A 499 -1.98 -45.31 -0.95
CA ARG A 499 -0.88 -46.27 -1.08
C ARG A 499 -1.38 -47.71 -0.88
N LEU A 500 -2.19 -47.96 0.16
CA LEU A 500 -2.80 -49.27 0.43
C LEU A 500 -3.70 -49.73 -0.72
N ARG A 501 -4.51 -48.84 -1.31
CA ARG A 501 -5.32 -49.15 -2.51
C ARG A 501 -4.45 -49.53 -3.71
N LEU A 502 -3.32 -48.85 -3.90
CA LEU A 502 -2.38 -49.14 -4.99
C LEU A 502 -1.58 -50.44 -4.76
N THR A 503 -1.19 -50.75 -3.51
CA THR A 503 -0.42 -51.97 -3.20
C THR A 503 -1.29 -53.21 -3.00
N SER A 504 -2.58 -53.07 -2.68
CA SER A 504 -3.51 -54.20 -2.52
C SER A 504 -4.08 -54.73 -3.84
N GLY A 505 -3.84 -54.05 -4.97
CA GLY A 505 -4.24 -54.53 -6.30
C GLY A 505 -5.74 -54.59 -6.55
N ALA A 506 -6.55 -53.94 -5.71
CA ALA A 506 -8.00 -53.87 -5.86
C ALA A 506 -8.39 -53.05 -7.10
N ARG A 507 -8.63 -53.74 -8.22
CA ARG A 507 -9.32 -53.15 -9.37
C ARG A 507 -10.71 -52.67 -8.91
N PRO A 508 -11.19 -51.51 -9.39
CA PRO A 508 -12.57 -51.10 -9.13
C PRO A 508 -13.52 -52.14 -9.72
N GLU A 509 -14.55 -52.53 -8.97
CA GLU A 509 -15.60 -53.41 -9.48
C GLU A 509 -16.26 -52.76 -10.70
N GLN A 510 -16.09 -53.40 -11.84
CA GLN A 510 -16.77 -53.06 -13.06
C GLN A 510 -18.24 -53.44 -12.87
N LYS A 511 -19.13 -52.45 -12.70
CA LYS A 511 -20.57 -52.68 -12.64
C LYS A 511 -21.02 -53.28 -13.96
N ASP A 512 -21.26 -54.58 -13.94
CA ASP A 512 -21.68 -55.35 -15.10
C ASP A 512 -23.14 -55.03 -15.41
N THR A 513 -23.37 -54.27 -16.48
CA THR A 513 -24.71 -53.98 -17.02
C THR A 513 -25.03 -54.98 -18.12
N THR A 514 -25.56 -56.16 -17.75
CA THR A 514 -26.32 -57.00 -18.69
C THR A 514 -27.39 -57.84 -17.97
N ASP A 515 -28.64 -57.40 -18.18
CA ASP A 515 -29.87 -58.16 -18.44
C ASP A 515 -30.17 -59.49 -17.73
N HIS A 516 -31.35 -59.55 -17.11
CA HIS A 516 -32.31 -60.63 -17.37
C HIS A 516 -33.77 -60.13 -17.31
N VAL A 517 -34.42 -60.21 -18.50
CA VAL A 517 -35.83 -60.57 -18.80
C VAL A 517 -36.93 -60.14 -17.82
#